data_AF-A0A0Q8J7P9-F1
#
_entry.id   AF-A0A0Q8J7P9-F1
#
_cell.length_a   1.000
_cell.length_b   1.000
_cell.length_c   1.000
_cell.angle_alpha   90.00
_cell.angle_beta   90.00
_cell.angle_gamma   90.00
#
_symmetry.space_group_name_H-M   'P 1'
#
loop_
_entity.id
_entity.type
_entity.pdbx_description
1 polymer ?
#
loop_
_entity_poly.entity_id
_entity_poly.type
_entity_poly.pdbx_seq_one_letter_code
_entity_poly.pdbx_strand_id
1 'polypeptide(L)'
;MARKIKPPASPLVDELAVLQSSRALPLGERTVTVRELGFFESLRLHEPVAALVGGLVTLTDDGNVDLGKLHRVCALHPDATLALLAQASDQSLEWVHSLNAAHGDLLLMTFWAVNADFFLQRVLSALELQCQNRQTNGPESSPP
;
A
#
# COMPACT_ATOMS: atom_id res chain seq x y z
N MET A 1 9.70 -54.45 -19.03
CA MET A 1 10.30 -53.11 -18.91
C MET A 1 9.20 -52.07 -19.14
N ALA A 2 8.52 -51.60 -18.09
CA ALA A 2 7.44 -50.62 -18.20
C ALA A 2 7.99 -49.21 -17.95
N ARG A 3 7.91 -48.34 -18.97
CA ARG A 3 8.41 -46.97 -18.96
C ARG A 3 7.45 -46.10 -18.15
N LYS A 4 7.87 -45.62 -16.97
CA LYS A 4 7.10 -44.63 -16.17
C LYS A 4 7.01 -43.33 -16.96
N ILE A 5 5.80 -42.94 -17.35
CA ILE A 5 5.50 -41.62 -17.89
C ILE A 5 5.35 -40.68 -16.69
N LYS A 6 6.22 -39.66 -16.60
CA LYS A 6 6.13 -38.58 -15.62
C LYS A 6 4.98 -37.65 -16.07
N PRO A 7 3.98 -37.37 -15.21
CA PRO A 7 2.92 -36.45 -15.60
C PRO A 7 3.50 -35.04 -15.80
N PRO A 8 3.04 -34.29 -16.82
CA PRO A 8 3.48 -32.92 -17.03
C PRO A 8 3.06 -32.06 -15.83
N ALA A 9 3.96 -31.18 -15.38
CA ALA A 9 3.66 -30.20 -14.36
C ALA A 9 2.48 -29.33 -14.85
N SER A 10 1.48 -29.14 -14.00
CA SER A 10 0.24 -28.43 -14.37
C SER A 10 0.50 -26.93 -14.58
N PRO A 11 0.01 -26.32 -15.67
CA PRO A 11 0.09 -24.87 -15.92
C PRO A 11 -0.74 -24.02 -14.94
N LEU A 12 -1.55 -24.63 -14.08
CA LEU A 12 -2.36 -23.93 -13.08
C LEU A 12 -1.55 -23.14 -12.04
N VAL A 13 -0.26 -23.46 -11.85
CA VAL A 13 0.61 -22.72 -10.94
C VAL A 13 0.98 -21.33 -11.50
N ASP A 14 0.90 -21.15 -12.83
CA ASP A 14 1.30 -19.90 -13.50
C ASP A 14 0.14 -18.90 -13.60
N GLU A 15 -1.11 -19.37 -13.79
CA GLU A 15 -2.30 -18.48 -13.79
C GLU A 15 -2.62 -17.92 -12.38
N LEU A 16 -2.19 -18.59 -11.30
CA LEU A 16 -2.25 -18.08 -9.93
C LEU A 16 -1.18 -17.03 -9.61
N ALA A 17 -0.15 -16.88 -10.44
CA ALA A 17 0.91 -15.89 -10.24
C ALA A 17 0.43 -14.45 -10.50
N VAL A 18 -0.68 -14.28 -11.22
CA VAL A 18 -1.34 -13.00 -11.48
C VAL A 18 -2.05 -12.45 -10.22
N LEU A 19 -2.17 -13.26 -9.15
CA LEU A 19 -2.74 -12.91 -7.84
C LEU A 19 -1.72 -13.10 -6.70
N GLN A 20 -0.43 -12.83 -6.93
CA GLN A 20 0.51 -12.79 -5.80
C GLN A 20 0.32 -11.48 -5.02
N SER A 21 -0.65 -11.50 -4.10
CA SER A 21 -0.92 -10.49 -3.06
C SER A 21 0.24 -10.29 -2.07
N SER A 22 1.39 -10.88 -2.34
CA SER A 22 2.59 -10.73 -1.55
C SER A 22 3.85 -10.88 -2.38
N ARG A 23 4.92 -10.19 -1.96
CA ARG A 23 6.23 -10.20 -2.61
C ARG A 23 7.32 -10.50 -1.58
N ALA A 24 8.12 -11.52 -1.86
CA ALA A 24 9.32 -11.80 -1.09
C ALA A 24 10.48 -10.89 -1.54
N LEU A 25 11.23 -10.33 -0.59
CA LEU A 25 12.41 -9.53 -0.84
C LEU A 25 13.55 -9.92 0.12
N PRO A 26 14.81 -9.99 -0.35
CA PRO A 26 15.96 -10.18 0.52
C PRO A 26 16.31 -8.86 1.21
N LEU A 27 16.43 -8.90 2.53
CA LEU A 27 16.88 -7.79 3.38
C LEU A 27 18.00 -8.30 4.29
N GLY A 28 19.23 -8.14 3.83
CA GLY A 28 20.42 -8.74 4.45
C GLY A 28 20.38 -10.27 4.39
N GLU A 29 20.55 -10.92 5.55
CA GLU A 29 20.51 -12.38 5.66
C GLU A 29 19.09 -12.96 5.77
N ARG A 30 18.07 -12.10 5.75
CA ARG A 30 16.66 -12.50 5.90
C ARG A 30 15.89 -12.31 4.60
N THR A 31 14.95 -13.21 4.35
CA THR A 31 13.91 -12.99 3.33
C THR A 31 12.65 -12.54 4.05
N VAL A 32 12.12 -11.39 3.65
CA VAL A 32 10.91 -10.80 4.20
C VAL A 32 9.81 -10.88 3.15
N THR A 33 8.58 -11.17 3.55
CA THR A 33 7.43 -11.19 2.65
C THR A 33 6.56 -9.98 2.95
N VAL A 34 6.36 -9.12 1.96
CA VAL A 34 5.43 -7.99 2.04
C VAL A 34 4.10 -8.41 1.45
N ARG A 35 3.01 -8.28 2.21
CA ARG A 35 1.65 -8.58 1.78
C ARG A 35 0.81 -7.31 1.57
N GLU A 36 -0.26 -7.46 0.81
CA GLU A 36 -1.32 -6.48 0.72
C GLU A 36 -2.05 -6.37 2.07
N LEU A 37 -2.39 -5.14 2.47
CA LEU A 37 -3.18 -4.87 3.67
C LEU A 37 -4.62 -5.37 3.49
N GLY A 38 -5.00 -6.32 4.33
CA GLY A 38 -6.35 -6.84 4.36
C GLY A 38 -7.35 -5.85 4.99
N PHE A 39 -8.65 -6.10 4.74
CA PHE A 39 -9.73 -5.29 5.31
C PHE A 39 -9.64 -5.15 6.84
N PHE A 40 -9.54 -6.26 7.58
CA PHE A 40 -9.49 -6.20 9.05
C PHE A 40 -8.22 -5.55 9.59
N GLU A 41 -7.09 -5.66 8.88
CA GLU A 41 -5.86 -4.97 9.22
C GLU A 41 -6.04 -3.46 9.04
N SER A 42 -6.68 -3.04 7.94
CA SER A 42 -6.98 -1.63 7.70
C SER A 42 -7.91 -1.01 8.76
N LEU A 43 -8.83 -1.79 9.34
CA LEU A 43 -9.67 -1.32 10.45
C LEU A 43 -8.86 -1.11 11.73
N ARG A 44 -7.92 -2.01 12.02
CA ARG A 44 -7.03 -1.89 13.19
C ARG A 44 -6.02 -0.76 13.03
N LEU A 45 -5.53 -0.57 11.80
CA LEU A 45 -4.57 0.47 11.42
C LEU A 45 -5.27 1.68 10.83
N HIS A 46 -6.49 1.98 11.28
CA HIS A 46 -7.28 3.08 10.72
C HIS A 46 -6.52 4.41 10.73
N GLU A 47 -5.94 4.78 11.87
CA GLU A 47 -5.17 6.03 12.03
C GLU A 47 -3.99 6.11 11.04
N PRO A 48 -3.05 5.14 11.01
CA PRO A 48 -1.96 5.13 10.03
C PRO A 48 -2.43 5.18 8.57
N VAL A 49 -3.46 4.41 8.21
CA VAL A 49 -4.02 4.41 6.86
C VAL A 49 -4.61 5.77 6.52
N ALA A 50 -5.40 6.35 7.43
CA ALA A 50 -6.04 7.65 7.23
C ALA A 50 -5.02 8.78 7.07
N ALA A 51 -3.92 8.74 7.84
CA ALA A 51 -2.83 9.70 7.72
C ALA A 51 -2.22 9.71 6.31
N LEU A 52 -1.86 8.52 5.78
CA LEU A 52 -1.29 8.42 4.44
C LEU A 52 -2.32 8.77 3.35
N VAL A 53 -3.57 8.33 3.48
CA VAL A 53 -4.63 8.67 2.51
C VAL A 53 -4.88 10.17 2.49
N GLY A 54 -5.05 10.82 3.65
CA GLY A 54 -5.28 12.26 3.74
C GLY A 54 -4.11 13.08 3.20
N GLY A 55 -2.88 12.67 3.50
CA GLY A 55 -1.68 13.27 2.92
C GLY A 55 -1.62 13.13 1.40
N LEU A 56 -1.94 11.95 0.86
CA LEU A 56 -1.99 11.73 -0.59
C LEU A 56 -3.08 12.54 -1.27
N VAL A 57 -4.28 12.62 -0.68
CA VAL A 57 -5.36 13.48 -1.18
C VAL A 57 -4.90 14.93 -1.28
N THR A 58 -4.18 15.41 -0.27
CA THR A 58 -3.62 16.78 -0.25
C THR A 58 -2.56 17.00 -1.34
N LEU A 59 -1.78 15.96 -1.67
CA LEU A 59 -0.72 16.00 -2.69
C LEU A 59 -1.21 15.70 -4.13
N THR A 60 -2.46 15.23 -4.28
CA THR A 60 -3.05 14.76 -5.55
C THR A 60 -4.17 15.71 -6.00
N ASP A 61 -3.91 17.00 -5.97
CA ASP A 61 -4.84 18.04 -6.44
C ASP A 61 -5.02 18.00 -7.98
N ASP A 62 -3.99 17.56 -8.68
CA ASP A 62 -3.93 17.36 -10.13
C ASP A 62 -4.51 16.02 -10.62
N GLY A 63 -4.96 15.16 -9.71
CA GLY A 63 -5.50 13.83 -10.04
C GLY A 63 -4.45 12.78 -10.41
N ASN A 64 -3.15 13.06 -10.23
CA ASN A 64 -2.05 12.14 -10.55
C ASN A 64 -1.26 11.71 -9.30
N VAL A 65 -1.09 10.41 -9.10
CA VAL A 65 -0.23 9.86 -8.04
C VAL A 65 1.07 9.34 -8.65
N ASP A 66 2.20 9.91 -8.24
CA ASP A 66 3.54 9.47 -8.66
C ASP A 66 4.40 9.05 -7.46
N LEU A 67 5.55 8.44 -7.75
CA LEU A 67 6.46 7.93 -6.73
C LEU A 67 7.00 9.04 -5.81
N GLY A 68 7.18 10.26 -6.32
CA GLY A 68 7.62 11.41 -5.54
C GLY A 68 6.57 11.81 -4.49
N LYS A 69 5.29 11.79 -4.86
CA LYS A 69 4.18 12.04 -3.92
C LYS A 69 4.05 10.94 -2.87
N LEU A 70 4.24 9.67 -3.27
CA LEU A 70 4.26 8.53 -2.34
C LEU A 70 5.40 8.66 -1.31
N HIS A 71 6.61 9.00 -1.75
CA HIS A 71 7.73 9.25 -0.82
C HIS A 71 7.45 10.45 0.09
N ARG A 72 6.90 11.52 -0.47
CA ARG A 72 6.60 12.74 0.28
C ARG A 72 5.57 12.51 1.38
N VAL A 73 4.51 11.74 1.11
CA VAL A 73 3.52 11.43 2.16
C VAL A 73 4.14 10.60 3.28
N CYS A 74 5.03 9.66 2.95
CA CYS A 74 5.74 8.88 3.97
C CYS A 74 6.61 9.75 4.87
N ALA A 75 7.31 10.73 4.29
CA ALA A 75 8.13 11.67 5.04
C ALA A 75 7.29 12.60 5.95
N LEU A 76 6.05 12.93 5.56
CA LEU A 76 5.12 13.70 6.38
C LEU A 76 4.51 12.87 7.52
N HIS A 77 4.40 11.56 7.34
CA HIS A 77 3.80 10.64 8.30
C HIS A 77 4.73 9.44 8.59
N PRO A 78 5.91 9.68 9.22
CA PRO A 78 6.92 8.63 9.40
C PRO A 78 6.43 7.50 10.31
N ASP A 79 5.80 7.80 11.44
CA ASP A 79 5.32 6.78 12.39
C ASP A 79 4.22 5.90 11.78
N ALA A 80 3.29 6.53 11.05
CA ALA A 80 2.26 5.82 10.30
C ALA A 80 2.87 4.91 9.22
N THR A 81 3.87 5.41 8.50
CA THR A 81 4.60 4.63 7.49
C THR A 81 5.26 3.42 8.12
N LEU A 82 5.99 3.59 9.22
CA LEU A 82 6.67 2.49 9.90
C LEU A 82 5.69 1.43 10.44
N ALA A 83 4.55 1.86 11.00
CA ALA A 83 3.50 0.95 11.45
C ALA A 83 2.92 0.11 10.29
N LEU A 84 2.70 0.73 9.13
CA LEU A 84 2.18 0.05 7.94
C LEU A 84 3.22 -0.91 7.34
N LEU A 85 4.49 -0.50 7.28
CA LEU A 85 5.59 -1.37 6.83
C LEU A 85 5.73 -2.59 7.74
N ALA A 86 5.67 -2.38 9.06
CA ALA A 86 5.72 -3.46 10.05
C ALA A 86 4.56 -4.45 9.84
N GLN A 87 3.33 -3.96 9.70
CA GLN A 87 2.17 -4.84 9.46
C GLN A 87 2.27 -5.61 8.14
N ALA A 88 2.62 -4.91 7.06
CA ALA A 88 2.67 -5.49 5.72
C ALA A 88 3.82 -6.50 5.58
N SER A 89 4.89 -6.36 6.36
CA SER A 89 6.04 -7.29 6.36
C SER A 89 5.96 -8.37 7.45
N ASP A 90 4.94 -8.33 8.30
CA ASP A 90 4.81 -9.17 9.50
C ASP A 90 6.03 -9.08 10.42
N GLN A 91 6.61 -7.87 10.54
CA GLN A 91 7.76 -7.58 11.39
C GLN A 91 7.39 -6.64 12.54
N SER A 92 8.27 -6.57 13.55
CA SER A 92 8.10 -5.60 14.63
C SER A 92 8.47 -4.18 14.18
N LEU A 93 7.87 -3.17 14.81
CA LEU A 93 8.22 -1.77 14.58
C LEU A 93 9.72 -1.52 14.85
N GLU A 94 10.26 -2.11 15.91
CA GLU A 94 11.68 -2.04 16.26
C GLU A 94 12.58 -2.58 15.14
N TRP A 95 12.18 -3.70 14.52
CA TRP A 95 12.93 -4.27 13.41
C TRP A 95 12.93 -3.33 12.19
N VAL A 96 11.78 -2.74 11.85
CA VAL A 96 11.70 -1.77 10.74
C VAL A 96 12.55 -0.53 11.04
N HIS A 97 12.52 -0.03 12.28
CA HIS A 97 13.38 1.08 12.72
C HIS A 97 14.88 0.77 12.61
N SER A 98 15.28 -0.49 12.75
CA SER A 98 16.69 -0.91 12.69
C SER A 98 17.25 -1.01 11.27
N LEU A 99 16.40 -0.86 10.25
CA LEU A 99 16.82 -0.97 8.86
C LEU A 99 17.81 0.15 8.47
N ASN A 100 18.84 -0.23 7.72
CA ASN A 100 19.66 0.75 7.02
C ASN A 100 18.87 1.39 5.87
N ALA A 101 19.36 2.51 5.35
CA ALA A 101 18.67 3.27 4.30
C ALA A 101 18.32 2.43 3.06
N ALA A 102 19.26 1.62 2.55
CA ALA A 102 19.04 0.80 1.36
C ALA A 102 17.93 -0.25 1.57
N HIS A 103 17.90 -0.88 2.74
CA HIS A 103 16.85 -1.85 3.10
C HIS A 103 15.51 -1.17 3.38
N GLY A 104 15.52 0.00 4.02
CA GLY A 104 14.32 0.81 4.23
C GLY A 104 13.67 1.24 2.92
N ASP A 105 14.48 1.75 1.98
CA ASP A 105 14.01 2.14 0.65
C ASP A 105 13.45 0.95 -0.12
N LEU A 106 14.15 -0.20 -0.12
CA LEU A 106 13.68 -1.40 -0.81
C LEU A 106 12.36 -1.93 -0.23
N LEU A 107 12.23 -1.90 1.10
CA LEU A 107 10.99 -2.29 1.78
C LEU A 107 9.85 -1.34 1.43
N LEU A 108 10.10 -0.02 1.43
CA LEU A 108 9.11 1.00 1.07
C LEU A 108 8.65 0.87 -0.39
N MET A 109 9.58 0.64 -1.32
CA MET A 109 9.26 0.40 -2.73
C MET A 109 8.43 -0.86 -2.93
N THR A 110 8.77 -1.92 -2.19
CA THR A 110 8.00 -3.16 -2.26
C THR A 110 6.62 -2.99 -1.63
N PHE A 111 6.51 -2.25 -0.53
CA PHE A 111 5.24 -1.91 0.09
C PHE A 111 4.30 -1.21 -0.90
N TRP A 112 4.78 -0.16 -1.57
CA TRP A 112 3.97 0.54 -2.57
C TRP A 112 3.61 -0.34 -3.75
N ALA A 113 4.54 -1.14 -4.27
CA ALA A 113 4.25 -2.05 -5.37
C ALA A 113 3.15 -3.07 -5.03
N VAL A 114 3.03 -3.49 -3.76
CA VAL A 114 2.04 -4.47 -3.30
C VAL A 114 0.73 -3.79 -2.84
N ASN A 115 0.79 -2.57 -2.30
CA ASN A 115 -0.35 -1.91 -1.66
C ASN A 115 -0.90 -0.71 -2.43
N ALA A 116 -0.37 -0.38 -3.61
CA ALA A 116 -0.78 0.80 -4.38
C ALA A 116 -2.29 0.86 -4.61
N ASP A 117 -2.89 -0.24 -5.07
CA ASP A 117 -4.33 -0.29 -5.38
C ASP A 117 -5.20 -0.04 -4.14
N PHE A 118 -4.81 -0.61 -2.99
CA PHE A 118 -5.48 -0.39 -1.70
C PHE A 118 -5.54 1.10 -1.34
N PHE A 119 -4.44 1.84 -1.51
CA PHE A 119 -4.38 3.27 -1.21
C PHE A 119 -5.06 4.11 -2.30
N LEU A 120 -4.85 3.77 -3.58
CA LEU A 120 -5.40 4.52 -4.70
C LEU A 120 -6.92 4.54 -4.68
N GLN A 121 -7.57 3.38 -4.42
CA GLN A 121 -9.02 3.31 -4.29
C GLN A 121 -9.55 4.27 -3.19
N ARG A 122 -8.86 4.35 -2.06
CA ARG A 122 -9.25 5.21 -0.93
C ARG A 122 -9.04 6.69 -1.24
N VAL A 123 -7.95 7.04 -1.90
CA VAL A 123 -7.66 8.40 -2.35
C VAL A 123 -8.72 8.86 -3.35
N LEU A 124 -9.06 8.03 -4.35
CA LEU A 124 -10.08 8.35 -5.34
C LEU A 124 -11.46 8.54 -4.69
N SER A 125 -11.88 7.63 -3.80
CA SER A 125 -13.13 7.78 -3.05
C SER A 125 -13.18 9.06 -2.20
N ALA A 126 -12.06 9.44 -1.57
CA ALA A 126 -11.98 10.68 -0.80
C ALA A 126 -12.07 11.92 -1.69
N LEU A 127 -11.41 11.93 -2.85
CA LEU A 127 -11.49 13.01 -3.83
C LEU A 127 -12.91 13.18 -4.39
N GLU A 128 -13.58 12.06 -4.71
CA GLU A 128 -14.98 12.08 -5.17
C GLU A 128 -15.91 12.69 -4.12
N LEU A 129 -15.75 12.31 -2.85
CA LEU A 129 -16.54 12.86 -1.73
C LEU A 129 -16.30 14.37 -1.56
N GLN A 130 -15.04 14.82 -1.69
CA GLN A 130 -14.72 16.25 -1.63
C GLN A 130 -15.35 17.04 -2.79
N CYS A 131 -15.34 16.48 -4.00
CA CYS A 131 -16.01 17.07 -5.17
C CYS A 131 -17.52 17.20 -4.96
N GLN A 132 -18.17 16.16 -4.44
CA GLN A 132 -19.60 16.18 -4.11
C GLN A 132 -19.93 17.24 -3.05
N ASN A 133 -19.15 17.30 -1.97
CA ASN A 133 -19.32 18.30 -0.91
C ASN A 133 -19.12 19.73 -1.43
N ARG A 134 -18.23 19.95 -2.40
CA ARG A 134 -18.06 21.28 -3.01
C ARG A 134 -19.27 21.69 -3.84
N GLN A 135 -19.92 20.75 -4.52
CA GLN A 135 -21.10 21.01 -5.34
C GLN A 135 -22.35 21.30 -4.49
N THR A 136 -22.50 20.63 -3.34
CA THR A 136 -23.64 20.86 -2.43
C THR A 136 -23.54 22.16 -1.62
N ASN A 137 -22.34 22.71 -1.46
CA ASN A 137 -22.09 23.97 -0.74
C ASN A 137 -21.96 25.21 -1.68
N GLY A 138 -22.46 25.13 -2.92
CA GLY A 138 -22.54 26.26 -3.88
C GLY A 138 -23.58 27.35 -3.49
N PRO A 139 -23.61 28.51 -4.17
CA PRO A 139 -23.89 29.86 -3.62
C PRO A 139 -25.34 30.19 -3.19
N GLU A 140 -26.21 29.22 -2.91
CA GLU A 140 -27.61 29.48 -2.51
C GLU A 140 -27.82 29.65 -1.00
N SER A 141 -26.78 29.98 -0.23
CA SER A 141 -26.92 30.37 1.18
C SER A 141 -26.70 31.86 1.37
N SER A 142 -27.71 32.64 1.00
CA SER A 142 -27.95 33.98 1.57
C SER A 142 -29.40 34.03 2.06
N PRO A 143 -29.66 34.21 3.37
CA PRO A 143 -31.03 34.35 3.87
C PRO A 143 -31.55 35.79 3.67
N PRO A 144 -32.88 35.98 3.57
CA PRO A 144 -33.54 37.29 3.50
C PRO A 144 -33.57 38.05 4.84
#